data_AF-A0A800A766-F1
#
_entry.id   AF-A0A800A766-F1
#
_cell.length_a   1.000
_cell.length_b   1.000
_cell.length_c   1.000
_cell.angle_alpha   90.00
_cell.angle_beta   90.00
_cell.angle_gamma   90.00
#
_symmetry.space_group_name_H-M   'P 1'
#
loop_
_entity.id
_entity.type
_entity.pdbx_description
1 polymer ?
#
loop_
_entity_poly.entity_id
_entity_poly.type
_entity_poly.pdbx_seq_one_letter_code
_entity_poly.pdbx_strand_id
1 'polypeptide(L)'
;MYTPYEQRKTEIPFASAEYISFASRATFLGVPAAKMDELDDAQVVIVGAPFDWGTSYRPGARFGPSAIRNADYGAMDGYRPHLPSGIDPLGELGVVDIG
;
A
#
# COMPACT_ATOMS: atom_id res chain seq x y z
N MET A 1 -1.27 -12.81 7.34
CA MET A 1 -2.71 -12.89 7.66
C MET A 1 -3.26 -11.48 7.89
N TYR A 2 -4.19 -11.02 7.04
CA TYR A 2 -4.83 -9.71 7.14
C TYR A 2 -5.67 -9.62 8.42
N THR A 3 -5.42 -8.60 9.25
CA THR A 3 -6.26 -8.27 10.41
C THR A 3 -7.14 -7.07 10.06
N PRO A 4 -8.47 -7.21 10.05
CA PRO A 4 -9.40 -6.11 9.78
C PRO A 4 -9.16 -4.87 10.66
N TYR A 5 -9.38 -3.67 10.10
CA TYR A 5 -9.19 -2.39 10.80
C TYR A 5 -9.95 -2.31 12.14
N GLU A 6 -11.16 -2.85 12.19
CA GLU A 6 -12.02 -2.85 13.38
C GLU A 6 -11.48 -3.73 14.52
N GLN A 7 -10.74 -4.80 14.18
CA GLN A 7 -10.06 -5.66 15.16
C GLN A 7 -8.71 -5.04 15.61
N ARG A 8 -8.09 -4.20 14.78
CA ARG A 8 -6.81 -3.53 15.09
C ARG A 8 -6.93 -2.35 16.06
N LYS A 9 -8.10 -1.70 16.15
CA LYS A 9 -8.36 -0.59 17.10
C LYS A 9 -8.14 -0.97 18.56
N THR A 10 -8.27 -2.25 18.91
CA THR A 10 -8.21 -2.77 20.28
C THR A 10 -6.86 -3.39 20.64
N GLU A 11 -6.05 -3.78 19.66
CA GLU A 11 -4.81 -4.54 19.89
C GLU A 11 -3.54 -3.69 19.92
N ILE A 12 -3.58 -2.50 19.31
CA ILE A 12 -2.39 -1.66 19.14
C ILE A 12 -2.73 -0.26 19.65
N PRO A 13 -1.86 0.39 20.46
CA PRO A 13 -2.12 1.76 20.90
C PRO A 13 -2.35 2.65 19.67
N PHE A 14 -3.19 3.66 19.81
CA PHE A 14 -3.55 4.70 18.83
C PHE A 14 -2.37 5.35 18.05
N ALA A 15 -1.12 4.99 18.35
CA ALA A 15 0.11 5.55 17.78
C ALA A 15 1.22 4.51 17.52
N SER A 16 0.91 3.36 16.91
CA SER A 16 1.98 2.51 16.35
C SER A 16 2.61 3.18 15.12
N ALA A 17 3.93 3.29 15.11
CA ALA A 17 4.70 3.85 14.00
C ALA A 17 4.47 3.10 12.67
N GLU A 18 3.97 1.86 12.71
CA GLU A 18 3.66 1.09 11.50
C GLU A 18 2.46 1.66 10.72
N TYR A 19 1.55 2.38 11.38
CA TYR A 19 0.32 2.91 10.77
C TYR A 19 0.34 4.42 10.57
N ILE A 20 1.22 5.13 11.28
CA ILE A 20 1.32 6.58 11.19
C ILE A 20 2.06 6.95 9.90
N SER A 21 1.38 7.65 9.00
CA SER A 21 1.83 7.97 7.64
C SER A 21 3.24 8.55 7.53
N PHE A 22 3.68 9.38 8.48
CA PHE A 22 5.00 10.01 8.44
C PHE A 22 6.15 9.11 8.96
N ALA A 23 5.85 8.01 9.64
CA ALA A 23 6.82 7.11 10.27
C ALA A 23 6.76 5.67 9.74
N SER A 24 5.68 5.32 9.05
CA SER A 24 5.43 4.01 8.48
C SER A 24 6.28 3.71 7.25
N ARG A 25 6.46 2.42 6.95
CA ARG A 25 7.01 2.00 5.66
C ARG A 25 6.06 2.44 4.55
N ALA A 26 6.61 3.05 3.51
CA ALA A 26 5.85 3.51 2.35
C ALA A 26 5.58 2.35 1.37
N THR A 27 4.69 1.42 1.73
CA THR A 27 4.05 0.50 0.78
C THR A 27 2.84 1.17 0.14
N PHE A 28 2.30 0.60 -0.93
CA PHE A 28 1.08 1.12 -1.55
C PHE A 28 -0.10 1.10 -0.57
N LEU A 29 -0.55 2.29 -0.13
CA LEU A 29 -1.71 2.47 0.77
C LEU A 29 -1.61 1.72 2.11
N GLY A 30 -0.40 1.29 2.52
CA GLY A 30 -0.19 0.50 3.73
C GLY A 30 -0.54 -0.99 3.61
N VAL A 31 -0.67 -1.54 2.39
CA VAL A 31 -0.83 -2.99 2.20
C VAL A 31 0.43 -3.75 2.63
N PRO A 32 0.33 -5.04 3.00
CA PRO A 32 1.48 -5.83 3.43
C PRO A 32 2.58 -5.89 2.37
N ALA A 33 3.82 -5.72 2.82
CA ALA A 33 4.99 -6.00 1.99
C ALA A 33 5.18 -7.53 1.89
N ALA A 34 5.35 -8.04 0.68
CA ALA A 34 5.57 -9.46 0.42
C ALA A 34 6.83 -9.67 -0.44
N LYS A 35 7.32 -10.91 -0.48
CA LYS A 35 8.29 -11.34 -1.49
C LYS A 35 7.57 -12.12 -2.58
N MET A 36 8.20 -12.22 -3.76
CA MET A 36 7.61 -12.91 -4.91
C MET A 36 7.33 -14.40 -4.65
N ASP A 37 8.08 -15.01 -3.74
CA ASP A 37 7.92 -16.39 -3.27
C ASP A 37 6.99 -16.54 -2.05
N GLU A 38 6.49 -15.42 -1.51
CA GLU A 38 5.69 -15.34 -0.27
C GLU A 38 4.39 -14.54 -0.53
N LEU A 39 3.64 -14.88 -1.59
CA LEU A 39 2.41 -14.17 -1.98
C LEU A 39 1.13 -14.68 -1.28
N ASP A 40 1.22 -15.79 -0.53
CA ASP A 40 0.09 -16.41 0.15
C ASP A 40 -1.17 -16.53 -0.75
N ASP A 41 -2.31 -16.03 -0.27
CA ASP A 41 -3.63 -16.00 -0.90
C ASP A 41 -3.93 -14.67 -1.61
N ALA A 42 -2.91 -13.84 -1.83
CA ALA A 42 -3.07 -12.55 -2.49
C ALA A 42 -3.56 -12.70 -3.94
N GLN A 43 -4.66 -12.02 -4.29
CA GLN A 43 -5.18 -12.02 -5.67
C GLN A 43 -4.59 -10.89 -6.51
N VAL A 44 -4.01 -9.87 -5.86
CA VAL A 44 -3.44 -8.70 -6.53
C VAL A 44 -2.08 -8.37 -5.94
N VAL A 45 -1.11 -8.15 -6.83
CA VAL A 45 0.26 -7.79 -6.47
C VAL A 45 0.59 -6.42 -7.07
N ILE A 46 1.03 -5.50 -6.22
CA ILE A 46 1.54 -4.19 -6.62
C ILE A 46 3.03 -4.29 -6.91
N VAL A 47 3.43 -3.76 -8.07
CA VAL A 47 4.82 -3.72 -8.53
C VAL A 47 5.16 -2.33 -9.05
N GLY A 48 6.24 -1.75 -8.54
CA GLY A 48 6.83 -0.53 -9.08
C GLY A 48 7.75 -0.82 -10.27
N ALA A 49 7.54 -0.10 -11.39
CA ALA A 49 8.43 -0.13 -12.55
C ALA A 49 9.15 1.22 -12.73
N PRO A 50 10.26 1.50 -12.01
CA PRO A 50 10.94 2.80 -12.01
C PRO A 50 11.82 2.99 -13.26
N PHE A 51 11.19 3.25 -14.40
CA PHE A 51 11.86 3.33 -15.71
C PHE A 51 11.39 4.54 -16.53
N ASP A 52 12.33 5.24 -17.19
CA ASP A 52 12.00 6.39 -18.04
C ASP A 52 12.97 6.63 -19.22
N TRP A 53 13.79 5.65 -19.63
CA TRP A 53 14.74 5.81 -20.74
C TRP A 53 14.10 6.06 -22.11
N GLY A 54 12.79 5.82 -22.27
CA GLY A 54 12.05 6.13 -23.50
C GLY A 54 11.55 7.58 -23.59
N THR A 55 11.84 8.44 -22.61
CA THR A 55 11.25 9.79 -22.54
C THR A 55 11.98 10.77 -23.45
N SER A 56 11.24 11.51 -24.28
CA SER A 56 11.82 12.44 -25.28
C SER A 56 11.95 13.91 -24.83
N TYR A 57 11.30 14.31 -23.73
CA TYR A 57 11.30 15.70 -23.26
C TYR A 57 11.68 15.84 -21.79
N ARG A 58 10.77 15.53 -20.86
CA ARG A 58 10.99 15.71 -19.41
C ARG A 58 11.10 14.36 -18.69
N PRO A 59 12.31 13.88 -18.35
CA PRO A 59 12.48 12.65 -17.59
C PRO A 59 12.03 12.85 -16.13
N GLY A 60 11.89 11.75 -15.38
CA GLY A 60 11.50 11.77 -13.97
C GLY A 60 10.46 10.71 -13.59
N ALA A 61 9.81 10.05 -14.57
CA ALA A 61 8.81 9.02 -14.30
C ALA A 61 9.36 7.83 -13.50
N ARG A 62 10.69 7.60 -13.53
CA ARG A 62 11.35 6.59 -12.69
C ARG A 62 11.14 6.80 -11.18
N PHE A 63 10.88 8.03 -10.74
CA PHE A 63 10.58 8.35 -9.34
C PHE A 63 9.09 8.18 -9.00
N GLY A 64 8.25 7.95 -10.01
CA GLY A 64 6.80 7.80 -9.89
C GLY A 64 6.35 6.74 -8.90
N PRO A 65 6.86 5.50 -8.94
CA PRO A 65 6.43 4.46 -7.99
C PRO A 65 6.63 4.87 -6.53
N SER A 66 7.78 5.45 -6.20
CA SER A 66 8.05 5.95 -4.84
C SER A 66 7.16 7.16 -4.50
N ALA A 67 6.97 8.09 -5.44
CA ALA A 67 6.11 9.24 -5.24
C ALA A 67 4.65 8.85 -4.98
N ILE A 68 4.12 7.85 -5.69
CA ILE A 68 2.75 7.34 -5.50
C ILE A 68 2.57 6.77 -4.08
N ARG A 69 3.51 5.96 -3.60
CA ARG A 69 3.44 5.37 -2.25
C ARG A 69 3.51 6.42 -1.15
N ASN A 70 4.32 7.45 -1.34
CA ASN A 70 4.47 8.55 -0.36
C ASN A 70 3.39 9.63 -0.48
N ALA A 71 2.61 9.66 -1.55
CA ALA A 71 1.56 10.67 -1.74
C ALA A 71 0.32 10.42 -0.87
N ASP A 72 0.17 9.21 -0.35
CA ASP A 72 -0.92 8.87 0.55
C ASP A 72 -0.68 9.49 1.94
N TYR A 73 -1.61 10.32 2.36
CA TYR A 73 -1.59 11.01 3.65
C TYR A 73 -2.42 10.28 4.72
N GLY A 74 -3.17 9.25 4.33
CA GLY A 74 -3.99 8.43 5.23
C GLY A 74 -3.16 7.51 6.13
N ALA A 75 -3.82 6.82 7.05
CA ALA A 75 -3.15 5.80 7.86
C ALA A 75 -2.63 4.66 6.97
N MET A 76 -1.42 4.18 7.19
CA MET A 76 -0.85 3.07 6.41
C MET A 76 -1.37 1.73 6.94
N ASP A 77 -2.67 1.50 6.76
CA ASP A 77 -3.41 0.36 7.28
C ASP A 77 -3.99 -0.55 6.20
N GLY A 78 -3.85 -0.20 4.92
CA GLY A 78 -4.40 -0.96 3.80
C GLY A 78 -5.93 -0.93 3.74
N TYR A 79 -6.59 0.09 4.30
CA TYR A 79 -8.05 0.21 4.32
C TYR A 79 -8.54 1.42 3.50
N ARG A 80 -9.12 1.19 2.32
CA ARG A 80 -9.57 2.28 1.43
C ARG A 80 -10.95 1.97 0.83
N PRO A 81 -12.03 2.06 1.62
CA PRO A 81 -13.37 1.80 1.12
C PRO A 81 -13.76 2.81 0.04
N HIS A 82 -14.28 2.31 -1.08
CA HIS A 82 -14.81 3.14 -2.14
C HIS A 82 -16.06 3.89 -1.65
N LEU A 83 -16.05 5.22 -1.73
CA LEU A 83 -17.05 6.10 -1.11
C LEU A 83 -18.52 5.72 -1.44
N PRO A 84 -18.92 5.53 -2.72
CA PRO A 84 -20.28 5.12 -3.05
C PRO A 84 -20.68 3.69 -2.65
N SER A 85 -19.78 2.72 -2.77
CA SER A 85 -20.14 1.29 -2.61
C SER A 85 -19.80 0.73 -1.24
N GLY A 86 -18.94 1.40 -0.47
CA GLY A 86 -18.42 0.93 0.80
C GLY A 86 -17.44 -0.25 0.71
N ILE A 87 -17.21 -0.78 -0.50
CA ILE A 87 -16.33 -1.94 -0.70
C ILE A 87 -14.87 -1.51 -0.52
N ASP A 88 -14.13 -2.23 0.31
CA ASP A 88 -12.67 -2.09 0.43
C ASP A 88 -11.96 -3.16 -0.40
N PRO A 89 -11.57 -2.86 -1.66
CA PRO A 89 -10.95 -3.86 -2.53
C PRO A 89 -9.59 -4.34 -2.00
N LEU A 90 -8.93 -3.57 -1.13
CA LEU A 90 -7.63 -3.94 -0.57
C LEU A 90 -7.75 -5.15 0.36
N GLY A 91 -8.79 -5.16 1.21
CA GLY A 91 -9.12 -6.29 2.07
C GLY A 91 -9.75 -7.46 1.29
N GLU A 92 -10.73 -7.18 0.42
CA GLU A 92 -11.50 -8.22 -0.29
C GLU A 92 -10.63 -9.08 -1.24
N LEU A 93 -9.63 -8.47 -1.87
CA LEU A 93 -8.78 -9.16 -2.86
C LEU A 93 -7.45 -9.66 -2.26
N GLY A 94 -7.14 -9.32 -1.00
CA GLY A 94 -5.82 -9.60 -0.43
C GLY A 94 -4.71 -8.98 -1.27
N VAL A 95 -4.55 -7.66 -1.19
CA VAL A 95 -3.53 -6.94 -1.97
C VAL A 95 -2.18 -6.95 -1.24
N VAL A 96 -1.08 -7.22 -1.95
CA VAL A 96 0.29 -7.13 -1.42
C VAL A 96 1.19 -6.25 -2.29
N ASP A 97 2.25 -5.71 -1.71
CA ASP A 97 3.27 -4.89 -2.41
C ASP A 97 4.64 -5.58 -2.35
N ILE A 98 5.25 -5.86 -3.50
CA ILE A 98 6.55 -6.56 -3.57
C ILE A 98 7.73 -5.64 -3.89
N GLY A 99 7.52 -4.32 -4.01
CA GLY A 99 8.59 -3.36 -4.28
C GLY A 99 8.20 -2.15 -5.09
#